data_AF-A0AA39YPK7-F1
#
_entry.id   AF-A0AA39YPK7-F1
#
_cell.length_a   1.000
_cell.length_b   1.000
_cell.length_c   1.000
_cell.angle_alpha   90.00
_cell.angle_beta   90.00
_cell.angle_gamma   90.00
#
_symmetry.space_group_name_H-M   'P 1'
#
loop_
_entity.id
_entity.type
_entity.pdbx_description
1 polymer ?
#
loop_
_entity_poly.entity_id
_entity_poly.type
_entity_poly.pdbx_seq_one_letter_code
_entity_poly.pdbx_strand_id
1 'polypeptide(L)'
;MDPLFRLKLDYITRIPMLTVEEFHTLSTTELEARPAALAIPVFGPQREITMCQGVRAFPDSSLIVQQFSPVEGDVVHKIWTNQQGEVKELPLLPFALSDPHSTSLQYRTLLTESWTEWARAGLEQYRLMAELYQSETGKKLLENFGPFALAYTLKMGSAWISSVDTLGMDPVMEEGYPLYGKVALPSIVKAQFDAMSSLVMTALQRGMEENLDVLEGISDWQVFFVAVAVMGHIVSQMRADRARHARQRGIEAMFTEPDSVEMTEKGMTEILRRFHRFQESFDVARLLESSHPGVGKLYVAVQEMDDAEEFSTGWWLRQATETDWQPRPTYQATL
;
A
#
# COMPACT_ATOMS: atom_id res chain seq x y z
N MET A 1 16.88 22.10 9.16
CA MET A 1 16.00 21.66 10.26
C MET A 1 15.25 20.45 9.73
N ASP A 2 15.33 19.38 10.51
CA ASP A 2 15.34 17.97 10.13
C ASP A 2 13.92 17.39 10.02
N PRO A 3 13.42 16.96 8.84
CA PRO A 3 12.19 16.20 8.76
C PRO A 3 12.55 14.73 8.96
N LEU A 4 12.81 14.40 10.23
CA LEU A 4 12.72 13.04 10.72
C LEU A 4 11.35 12.49 10.34
N PHE A 5 11.35 11.27 9.79
CA PHE A 5 10.28 10.29 9.93
C PHE A 5 9.85 10.22 11.40
N ARG A 6 9.03 11.16 11.85
CA ARG A 6 8.42 11.22 13.18
C ARG A 6 6.94 11.01 13.01
N LEU A 7 6.60 9.76 12.67
CA LEU A 7 5.46 9.16 13.33
C LEU A 7 5.76 9.17 14.83
N LYS A 8 5.23 10.17 15.55
CA LYS A 8 4.95 10.04 16.98
C LYS A 8 3.81 9.03 17.14
N LEU A 9 4.15 7.78 16.92
CA LEU A 9 3.59 6.61 17.57
C LEU A 9 4.84 5.79 17.85
N ASP A 10 5.16 5.56 19.12
CA ASP A 10 6.24 4.69 19.57
C ASP A 10 6.00 3.23 19.12
N TYR A 11 5.97 2.97 17.81
CA TYR A 11 5.98 1.63 17.24
C TYR A 11 7.44 1.21 17.12
N ILE A 12 7.95 0.68 18.23
CA ILE A 12 9.16 -0.13 18.36
C ILE A 12 10.48 0.63 18.17
N THR A 13 11.16 0.90 19.29
CA THR A 13 12.55 1.39 19.35
C THR A 13 13.58 0.48 18.67
N ARG A 14 13.16 -0.73 18.25
CA ARG A 14 13.99 -1.78 17.64
C ARG A 14 13.90 -1.88 16.11
N ILE A 15 12.97 -1.20 15.46
CA ILE A 15 12.81 -1.29 14.00
C ILE A 15 13.50 -0.08 13.36
N PRO A 16 14.68 -0.26 12.75
CA PRO A 16 15.35 0.83 12.06
C PRO A 16 14.54 1.22 10.80
N MET A 17 14.11 2.47 10.75
CA MET A 17 13.47 3.05 9.56
C MET A 17 14.55 3.54 8.59
N LEU A 18 14.29 3.40 7.29
CA LEU A 18 15.14 3.98 6.25
C LEU A 18 15.16 5.51 6.36
N THR A 19 16.34 6.11 6.27
CA THR A 19 16.45 7.56 6.03
C THR A 19 16.21 7.88 4.54
N VAL A 20 15.92 9.15 4.22
CA VAL A 20 15.83 9.62 2.82
C VAL A 20 17.16 9.41 2.09
N GLU A 21 18.28 9.58 2.78
CA GLU A 21 19.61 9.34 2.19
C GLU A 21 19.83 7.85 1.90
N GLU A 22 19.43 6.97 2.81
CA GLU A 22 19.49 5.52 2.59
C GLU A 22 18.58 5.08 1.43
N PHE A 23 17.40 5.69 1.28
CA PHE A 23 16.50 5.43 0.16
C PHE A 23 17.18 5.67 -1.20
N HIS A 24 17.94 6.75 -1.33
CA HIS A 24 18.61 7.11 -2.59
C HIS A 24 19.92 6.37 -2.82
N THR A 25 20.60 5.92 -1.76
CA THR A 25 21.97 5.37 -1.86
C THR A 25 22.03 3.84 -1.91
N LEU A 26 21.08 3.15 -1.29
CA LEU A 26 21.10 1.69 -1.21
C LEU A 26 20.66 1.04 -2.52
N SER A 27 21.44 0.09 -3.01
CA SER A 27 21.07 -0.78 -4.13
C SER A 27 19.86 -1.66 -3.83
N THR A 28 19.22 -2.21 -4.87
CA THR A 28 18.11 -3.16 -4.75
C THR A 28 18.50 -4.38 -3.91
N THR A 29 19.71 -4.91 -4.09
CA THR A 29 20.25 -6.02 -3.30
C THR A 29 20.42 -5.66 -1.82
N GLU A 30 20.87 -4.44 -1.51
CA GLU A 30 21.00 -3.99 -0.12
C GLU A 30 19.62 -3.82 0.55
N LEU A 31 18.63 -3.32 -0.18
CA LEU A 31 17.25 -3.21 0.28
C LEU A 31 16.63 -4.59 0.55
N GLU A 32 16.91 -5.58 -0.29
CA GLU A 32 16.44 -6.96 -0.12
C GLU A 32 17.03 -7.65 1.11
N ALA A 33 18.25 -7.31 1.52
CA ALA A 33 18.90 -7.89 2.70
C ALA A 33 18.46 -7.25 4.03
N ARG A 34 17.98 -6.00 4.00
CA ARG A 34 17.61 -5.23 5.21
C ARG A 34 16.51 -5.83 6.10
N PRO A 35 15.50 -6.56 5.59
CA PRO A 35 14.50 -7.17 6.45
C PRO A 35 15.09 -8.09 7.53
N ALA A 36 16.29 -8.65 7.34
CA ALA A 36 16.99 -9.42 8.39
C ALA A 36 17.24 -8.60 9.67
N ALA A 37 17.41 -7.28 9.56
CA ALA A 37 17.59 -6.38 10.70
C ALA A 37 16.30 -6.15 11.51
N LEU A 38 15.15 -6.58 11.00
CA LEU A 38 13.85 -6.52 11.70
C LEU A 38 13.68 -7.69 12.67
N ALA A 39 14.55 -8.69 12.63
CA ALA A 39 14.47 -9.86 13.50
C ALA A 39 14.70 -9.46 14.95
N ILE A 40 13.88 -10.02 15.85
CA ILE A 40 14.07 -9.89 17.29
C ILE A 40 14.26 -11.29 17.91
N PRO A 41 14.86 -11.40 19.11
CA PRO A 41 14.98 -12.69 19.77
C PRO A 41 13.62 -13.33 20.03
N VAL A 42 13.38 -14.49 19.42
CA VAL A 42 12.17 -15.29 19.57
C VAL A 42 12.48 -16.64 20.24
N PHE A 43 11.47 -17.27 20.82
CA PHE A 43 11.56 -18.57 21.46
C PHE A 43 10.27 -19.40 21.26
N GLY A 44 10.32 -20.65 21.68
CA GLY A 44 9.19 -21.57 21.58
C GLY A 44 8.96 -22.12 20.16
N PRO A 45 7.91 -22.92 19.96
CA PRO A 45 7.61 -23.52 18.68
C PRO A 45 7.18 -22.48 17.65
N GLN A 46 7.54 -22.69 16.39
CA GLN A 46 6.99 -21.95 15.26
C GLN A 46 5.51 -22.27 15.10
N ARG A 47 4.72 -21.24 14.81
CA ARG A 47 3.30 -21.35 14.47
C ARG A 47 3.07 -20.69 13.13
N GLU A 48 2.29 -21.34 12.29
CA GLU A 48 1.86 -20.79 11.01
C GLU A 48 0.49 -20.14 11.20
N ILE A 49 0.37 -18.87 10.81
CA ILE A 49 -0.90 -18.14 10.76
C ILE A 49 -1.15 -17.66 9.34
N THR A 50 -2.42 -17.50 9.00
CA THR A 50 -2.84 -16.91 7.73
C THR A 50 -3.28 -15.46 7.98
N MET A 51 -2.65 -14.52 7.28
CA MET A 51 -2.97 -13.11 7.31
C MET A 51 -3.85 -12.73 6.12
N CYS A 52 -5.00 -12.11 6.40
CA CYS A 52 -5.86 -11.50 5.40
C CYS A 52 -5.75 -9.97 5.45
N GLN A 53 -5.60 -9.33 4.29
CA GLN A 53 -5.53 -7.87 4.15
C GLN A 53 -6.80 -7.26 3.55
N GLY A 54 -7.85 -8.07 3.32
CA GLY A 54 -9.16 -7.59 2.90
C GLY A 54 -9.26 -7.04 1.47
N VAL A 55 -8.21 -7.16 0.67
CA VAL A 55 -8.20 -6.73 -0.73
C VAL A 55 -8.78 -7.83 -1.62
N ARG A 56 -9.73 -7.46 -2.49
CA ARG A 56 -10.37 -8.39 -3.41
C ARG A 56 -9.35 -8.97 -4.39
N ALA A 57 -9.46 -10.27 -4.69
CA ALA A 57 -8.59 -10.97 -5.63
C ALA A 57 -7.09 -10.87 -5.28
N PHE A 58 -6.78 -10.66 -4.01
CA PHE A 58 -5.46 -10.87 -3.44
C PHE A 58 -5.53 -12.07 -2.49
N PRO A 59 -4.65 -13.07 -2.62
CA PRO A 59 -4.62 -14.23 -1.74
C PRO A 59 -4.20 -13.86 -0.32
N ASP A 60 -4.68 -14.62 0.66
CA ASP A 60 -4.18 -14.51 2.03
C ASP A 60 -2.70 -14.97 2.11
N SER A 61 -1.93 -14.35 2.99
CA SER A 61 -0.49 -14.63 3.15
C SER A 61 -0.23 -15.55 4.34
N SER A 62 0.56 -16.61 4.17
CA SER A 62 1.04 -17.41 5.30
C SER A 62 2.21 -16.71 5.99
N LEU A 63 2.19 -16.64 7.31
CA LEU A 63 3.24 -16.07 8.14
C LEU A 63 3.68 -17.09 9.18
N ILE A 64 5.00 -17.24 9.34
CA ILE A 64 5.59 -18.04 10.42
C ILE A 64 5.96 -17.11 11.57
N VAL A 65 5.38 -17.37 12.75
CA VAL A 65 5.53 -16.54 13.94
C VAL A 65 6.00 -17.36 15.15
N GLN A 66 6.71 -16.70 16.06
CA GLN A 66 7.16 -17.26 17.35
C GLN A 66 6.96 -16.25 18.48
N GLN A 67 6.96 -16.76 19.71
CA GLN A 67 6.86 -15.91 20.89
C GLN A 67 8.15 -15.11 21.08
N PHE A 68 8.05 -13.92 21.65
CA PHE A 68 9.19 -13.14 22.10
C PHE A 68 8.94 -12.62 23.53
N SER A 69 9.99 -12.15 24.19
CA SER A 69 9.88 -11.53 25.52
C SER A 69 9.80 -10.02 25.34
N PRO A 70 8.66 -9.38 25.63
CA PRO A 70 8.53 -7.93 25.55
C PRO A 70 9.53 -7.23 26.46
N VAL A 71 10.07 -6.11 25.99
CA VAL A 71 10.85 -5.18 26.80
C VAL A 71 10.14 -3.83 26.92
N GLU A 72 10.69 -2.95 27.75
CA GLU A 72 10.22 -1.58 27.84
C GLU A 72 10.23 -0.89 26.47
N GLY A 73 9.08 -0.30 26.10
CA GLY A 73 8.85 0.32 24.80
C GLY A 73 8.18 -0.58 23.74
N ASP A 74 8.06 -1.88 23.97
CA ASP A 74 7.30 -2.76 23.06
C ASP A 74 5.79 -2.56 23.25
N VAL A 75 5.09 -2.25 22.16
CA VAL A 75 3.62 -2.12 22.16
C VAL A 75 3.02 -3.52 22.01
N VAL A 76 2.43 -4.04 23.08
CA VAL A 76 1.75 -5.35 23.13
C VAL A 76 0.25 -5.25 23.39
N HIS A 77 -0.33 -4.13 23.03
CA HIS A 77 -1.76 -3.88 23.09
C HIS A 77 -2.22 -3.13 21.84
N LYS A 78 -3.53 -3.10 21.63
CA LYS A 78 -4.18 -2.27 20.63
C LYS A 78 -5.17 -1.34 21.32
N ILE A 79 -5.10 -0.06 20.97
CA ILE A 79 -5.99 0.97 21.50
C ILE A 79 -6.91 1.48 20.39
N TRP A 80 -8.18 1.70 20.72
CA TRP A 80 -9.14 2.37 19.84
C TRP A 80 -10.13 3.20 20.66
N THR A 81 -10.81 4.13 20.00
CA THR A 81 -11.93 4.85 20.59
C THR A 81 -13.22 4.26 20.06
N ASN A 82 -14.14 3.84 20.93
CA ASN A 82 -15.43 3.30 20.53
C ASN A 82 -16.41 4.41 20.13
N GLN A 83 -17.62 4.04 19.70
CA GLN A 83 -18.64 5.00 19.25
C GLN A 83 -19.09 5.97 20.35
N GLN A 84 -18.95 5.58 21.63
CA GLN A 84 -19.25 6.40 22.80
C GLN A 84 -18.13 7.40 23.16
N GLY A 85 -17.01 7.39 22.43
CA GLY A 85 -15.85 8.23 22.72
C GLY A 85 -14.94 7.66 23.81
N GLU A 86 -15.17 6.44 24.28
CA GLU A 86 -14.35 5.79 25.29
C GLU A 86 -13.10 5.17 24.64
N VAL A 87 -11.95 5.37 25.28
CA VAL A 87 -10.70 4.69 24.90
C VAL A 87 -10.74 3.26 25.44
N LYS A 88 -10.59 2.28 24.55
CA LYS A 88 -10.52 0.85 24.84
C LYS A 88 -9.13 0.32 24.54
N GLU A 89 -8.76 -0.73 25.25
CA GLU A 89 -7.47 -1.42 25.09
C GLU A 89 -7.71 -2.93 24.99
N LEU A 90 -7.04 -3.57 24.04
CA LEU A 90 -7.02 -5.02 23.84
C LEU A 90 -5.59 -5.50 24.03
N PRO A 91 -5.29 -6.33 25.04
CA PRO A 91 -3.98 -6.97 25.15
C PRO A 91 -3.77 -7.93 23.97
N LEU A 92 -2.59 -7.88 23.37
CA LEU A 92 -2.19 -8.75 22.27
C LEU A 92 -1.06 -9.67 22.72
N LEU A 93 -1.05 -10.91 22.23
CA LEU A 93 -0.03 -11.86 22.60
C LEU A 93 1.33 -11.50 21.96
N PRO A 94 2.45 -11.69 22.69
CA PRO A 94 3.77 -11.27 22.24
C PRO A 94 4.35 -12.26 21.22
N PHE A 95 3.88 -12.15 19.98
CA PHE A 95 4.42 -12.86 18.83
C PHE A 95 5.13 -11.90 17.87
N ALA A 96 6.13 -12.43 17.17
CA ALA A 96 6.90 -11.76 16.13
C ALA A 96 7.10 -12.72 14.95
N LEU A 97 7.41 -12.18 13.76
CA LEU A 97 7.82 -12.98 12.60
C LEU A 97 9.09 -13.75 12.95
N SER A 98 9.10 -15.05 12.63
CA SER A 98 10.24 -15.92 12.86
C SER A 98 11.44 -15.56 11.98
N ASP A 99 11.17 -15.17 10.73
CA ASP A 99 12.18 -14.74 9.77
C ASP A 99 11.58 -13.65 8.86
N PRO A 100 11.78 -12.36 9.22
CA PRO A 100 11.29 -11.25 8.41
C PRO A 100 11.92 -11.18 7.01
N HIS A 101 13.14 -11.70 6.83
CA HIS A 101 13.78 -11.73 5.51
C HIS A 101 13.10 -12.75 4.59
N SER A 102 12.96 -13.99 5.02
CA SER A 102 12.23 -15.00 4.24
C SER A 102 10.79 -14.55 3.98
N THR A 103 10.13 -13.94 4.96
CA THR A 103 8.77 -13.41 4.80
C THR A 103 8.71 -12.28 3.77
N SER A 104 9.70 -11.39 3.74
CA SER A 104 9.77 -10.31 2.74
C SER A 104 9.92 -10.83 1.31
N LEU A 105 10.71 -11.90 1.11
CA LEU A 105 10.88 -12.53 -0.19
C LEU A 105 9.58 -13.19 -0.66
N GLN A 106 8.92 -13.92 0.24
CA GLN A 106 7.61 -14.52 -0.03
C GLN A 106 6.56 -13.46 -0.36
N TYR A 107 6.52 -12.37 0.40
CA TYR A 107 5.61 -11.26 0.15
C TYR A 107 5.85 -10.62 -1.22
N ARG A 108 7.11 -10.40 -1.61
CA ARG A 108 7.43 -9.88 -2.95
C ARG A 108 6.98 -10.83 -4.05
N THR A 109 7.25 -12.14 -3.93
CA THR A 109 6.77 -13.13 -4.89
C THR A 109 5.24 -13.09 -5.01
N LEU A 110 4.54 -13.03 -3.87
CA LEU A 110 3.08 -12.95 -3.85
C LEU A 110 2.54 -11.71 -4.58
N LEU A 111 3.17 -10.55 -4.39
CA LEU A 111 2.83 -9.33 -5.12
C LEU A 111 3.04 -9.50 -6.63
N THR A 112 4.21 -10.01 -7.04
CA THR A 112 4.56 -10.22 -8.45
C THR A 112 3.60 -11.20 -9.15
N GLU A 113 3.18 -12.25 -8.47
CA GLU A 113 2.29 -13.26 -9.04
C GLU A 113 0.82 -12.81 -9.05
N SER A 114 0.39 -12.02 -8.07
CA SER A 114 -1.03 -11.73 -7.85
C SER A 114 -1.53 -10.42 -8.46
N TRP A 115 -0.64 -9.46 -8.77
CA TRP A 115 -1.07 -8.11 -9.14
C TRP A 115 -1.96 -8.07 -10.39
N THR A 116 -1.74 -8.94 -11.39
CA THR A 116 -2.56 -8.92 -12.61
C THR A 116 -4.01 -9.36 -12.34
N GLU A 117 -4.22 -10.33 -11.46
CA GLU A 117 -5.56 -10.79 -11.08
C GLU A 117 -6.29 -9.75 -10.24
N TRP A 118 -5.59 -9.17 -9.26
CA TRP A 118 -6.09 -8.02 -8.50
C TRP A 118 -6.51 -6.88 -9.43
N ALA A 119 -5.65 -6.50 -10.37
CA ALA A 119 -5.88 -5.40 -11.27
C ALA A 119 -7.09 -5.64 -12.20
N ARG A 120 -7.27 -6.87 -12.71
CA ARG A 120 -8.46 -7.27 -13.49
C ARG A 120 -9.76 -7.19 -12.69
N ALA A 121 -9.71 -7.46 -11.39
CA ALA A 121 -10.87 -7.36 -10.50
C ALA A 121 -11.18 -5.93 -10.05
N GLY A 122 -10.25 -4.99 -10.26
CA GLY A 122 -10.32 -3.61 -9.79
C GLY A 122 -11.05 -2.65 -10.74
N LEU A 123 -10.71 -1.36 -10.61
CA LEU A 123 -11.20 -0.25 -11.44
C LEU A 123 -10.66 -0.30 -12.86
N GLU A 124 -11.29 0.47 -13.76
CA GLU A 124 -10.94 0.49 -15.19
C GLU A 124 -9.46 0.75 -15.45
N GLN A 125 -8.85 1.73 -14.78
CA GLN A 125 -7.41 2.02 -14.92
C GLN A 125 -6.51 0.85 -14.51
N TYR A 126 -6.91 0.05 -13.52
CA TYR A 126 -6.16 -1.15 -13.14
C TYR A 126 -6.36 -2.29 -14.16
N ARG A 127 -7.58 -2.45 -14.69
CA ARG A 127 -7.84 -3.44 -15.75
C ARG A 127 -7.02 -3.13 -17.00
N LEU A 128 -7.01 -1.86 -17.43
CA LEU A 128 -6.19 -1.38 -18.54
C LEU A 128 -4.70 -1.62 -18.29
N MET A 129 -4.22 -1.43 -17.05
CA MET A 129 -2.85 -1.75 -16.68
C MET A 129 -2.53 -3.24 -16.91
N ALA A 130 -3.41 -4.15 -16.47
CA ALA A 130 -3.22 -5.60 -16.67
C ALA A 130 -3.30 -6.03 -18.15
N GLU A 131 -4.13 -5.34 -18.95
CA GLU A 131 -4.25 -5.56 -20.40
C GLU A 131 -3.00 -5.09 -21.14
N LEU A 132 -2.54 -3.87 -20.87
CA LEU A 132 -1.35 -3.29 -21.50
C LEU A 132 -0.07 -4.05 -21.16
N TYR A 133 -0.01 -4.69 -19.98
CA TYR A 133 1.10 -5.56 -19.58
C TYR A 133 1.35 -6.75 -20.52
N GLN A 134 0.38 -7.12 -21.36
CA GLN A 134 0.59 -8.19 -22.35
C GLN A 134 1.55 -7.76 -23.48
N SER A 135 1.75 -6.46 -23.67
CA SER A 135 2.68 -5.92 -24.68
C SER A 135 4.13 -5.91 -24.19
N GLU A 136 5.09 -5.93 -25.11
CA GLU A 136 6.52 -5.88 -24.77
C GLU A 136 6.89 -4.59 -24.02
N THR A 137 6.34 -3.45 -24.44
CA THR A 137 6.52 -2.16 -23.76
C THR A 137 5.87 -2.16 -22.39
N GLY A 138 4.65 -2.69 -22.29
CA GLY A 138 3.91 -2.81 -21.04
C GLY A 138 4.67 -3.65 -20.01
N LYS A 139 5.32 -4.74 -20.42
CA LYS A 139 6.15 -5.55 -19.52
C LYS A 139 7.27 -4.74 -18.89
N LYS A 140 8.02 -3.97 -19.70
CA LYS A 140 9.15 -3.17 -19.21
C LYS A 140 8.74 -2.18 -18.12
N LEU A 141 7.61 -1.47 -18.26
CA LEU A 141 7.16 -0.55 -17.20
C LEU A 141 6.47 -1.29 -16.04
N LEU A 142 5.49 -2.12 -16.39
CA LEU A 142 4.47 -2.56 -15.44
C LEU A 142 4.92 -3.76 -14.60
N GLU A 143 6.03 -4.41 -14.93
CA GLU A 143 6.61 -5.51 -14.14
C GLU A 143 6.95 -5.09 -12.71
N ASN A 144 7.48 -3.88 -12.50
CA ASN A 144 7.72 -3.33 -11.16
C ASN A 144 6.55 -2.47 -10.65
N PHE A 145 5.89 -1.74 -11.56
CA PHE A 145 4.82 -0.82 -11.20
C PHE A 145 3.53 -1.52 -10.74
N GLY A 146 3.13 -2.62 -11.38
CA GLY A 146 1.94 -3.39 -11.01
C GLY A 146 2.00 -3.93 -9.57
N PRO A 147 3.08 -4.66 -9.19
CA PRO A 147 3.31 -5.08 -7.81
C PRO A 147 3.40 -3.91 -6.83
N PHE A 148 4.03 -2.80 -7.22
CA PHE A 148 4.11 -1.60 -6.39
C PHE A 148 2.71 -1.02 -6.09
N ALA A 149 1.87 -0.88 -7.12
CA ALA A 149 0.50 -0.40 -6.98
C ALA A 149 -0.35 -1.29 -6.07
N LEU A 150 -0.20 -2.62 -6.20
CA LEU A 150 -0.85 -3.59 -5.30
C LEU A 150 -0.33 -3.45 -3.86
N ALA A 151 0.99 -3.40 -3.66
CA ALA A 151 1.59 -3.27 -2.32
C ALA A 151 1.10 -2.01 -1.60
N TYR A 152 0.99 -0.90 -2.33
CA TYR A 152 0.45 0.34 -1.80
C TYR A 152 -1.01 0.18 -1.38
N THR A 153 -1.84 -0.45 -2.22
CA THR A 153 -3.24 -0.74 -1.91
C THR A 153 -3.39 -1.59 -0.64
N LEU A 154 -2.55 -2.62 -0.49
CA LEU A 154 -2.53 -3.49 0.69
C LEU A 154 -2.12 -2.73 1.96
N LYS A 155 -1.19 -1.79 1.84
CA LYS A 155 -0.68 -0.98 2.96
C LYS A 155 -1.69 0.02 3.53
N MET A 156 -2.65 0.47 2.73
CA MET A 156 -3.76 1.33 3.19
C MET A 156 -4.85 0.52 3.91
N GLY A 157 -4.86 -0.80 3.74
CA GLY A 157 -5.82 -1.70 4.37
C GLY A 157 -5.50 -2.05 5.82
N SER A 158 -6.45 -2.68 6.48
CA SER A 158 -6.21 -3.36 7.76
C SER A 158 -5.92 -4.84 7.53
N ALA A 159 -5.13 -5.44 8.42
CA ALA A 159 -4.80 -6.86 8.36
C ALA A 159 -5.24 -7.59 9.64
N TRP A 160 -5.63 -8.86 9.50
CA TRP A 160 -6.12 -9.72 10.58
C TRP A 160 -5.77 -11.18 10.34
N ILE A 161 -5.86 -12.00 11.39
CA ILE A 161 -5.66 -13.46 11.29
C ILE A 161 -6.94 -14.10 10.75
N SER A 162 -6.82 -14.91 9.70
CA SER A 162 -7.92 -15.67 9.08
C SER A 162 -7.77 -17.19 9.21
N SER A 163 -6.64 -17.68 9.75
CA SER A 163 -6.41 -19.11 10.02
C SER A 163 -7.20 -19.64 11.22
N VAL A 164 -7.32 -20.97 11.30
CA VAL A 164 -7.84 -21.67 12.50
C VAL A 164 -6.94 -21.43 13.71
N ASP A 165 -5.62 -21.40 13.52
CA ASP A 165 -4.71 -20.97 14.58
C ASP A 165 -4.79 -19.44 14.73
N THR A 166 -5.40 -18.98 15.82
CA THR A 166 -5.57 -17.57 16.19
C THR A 166 -4.51 -17.08 17.18
N LEU A 167 -3.47 -17.88 17.41
CA LEU A 167 -2.46 -17.71 18.46
C LEU A 167 -3.01 -17.77 19.89
N GLY A 168 -4.29 -18.10 20.08
CA GLY A 168 -4.99 -18.02 21.37
C GLY A 168 -5.62 -16.65 21.63
N MET A 169 -5.81 -15.84 20.59
CA MET A 169 -6.55 -14.58 20.66
C MET A 169 -7.97 -14.77 20.10
N ASP A 170 -8.94 -14.07 20.69
CA ASP A 170 -10.34 -14.12 20.29
C ASP A 170 -10.71 -12.93 19.38
N PRO A 171 -11.71 -13.10 18.49
CA PRO A 171 -12.25 -11.98 17.73
C PRO A 171 -12.97 -11.00 18.66
N VAL A 172 -12.84 -9.71 18.37
CA VAL A 172 -13.51 -8.67 19.15
C VAL A 172 -14.86 -8.34 18.54
N MET A 173 -15.92 -8.53 19.32
CA MET A 173 -17.32 -8.30 18.93
C MET A 173 -17.86 -6.95 19.41
N GLU A 174 -16.98 -6.03 19.82
CA GLU A 174 -17.39 -4.68 20.25
C GLU A 174 -17.71 -3.80 19.04
N GLU A 175 -18.93 -3.28 18.97
CA GLU A 175 -19.35 -2.36 17.93
C GLU A 175 -18.48 -1.08 17.93
N GLY A 176 -17.98 -0.70 16.76
CA GLY A 176 -17.01 0.39 16.62
C GLY A 176 -15.54 -0.04 16.71
N TYR A 177 -15.24 -1.30 17.05
CA TYR A 177 -13.89 -1.83 16.87
C TYR A 177 -13.53 -1.93 15.37
N PRO A 178 -12.39 -1.40 14.90
CA PRO A 178 -12.05 -1.39 13.47
C PRO A 178 -11.95 -2.77 12.82
N LEU A 179 -11.73 -3.82 13.60
CA LEU A 179 -11.66 -5.21 13.13
C LEU A 179 -12.80 -6.05 13.75
N TYR A 180 -14.01 -5.49 13.83
CA TYR A 180 -15.19 -6.19 14.34
C TYR A 180 -15.30 -7.62 13.78
N GLY A 181 -15.44 -8.60 14.68
CA GLY A 181 -15.57 -10.01 14.34
C GLY A 181 -14.29 -10.67 13.81
N LYS A 182 -13.14 -10.01 13.89
CA LYS A 182 -11.86 -10.51 13.38
C LYS A 182 -10.79 -10.57 14.48
N VAL A 183 -9.84 -11.47 14.31
CA VAL A 183 -8.71 -11.65 15.23
C VAL A 183 -7.58 -10.70 14.82
N ALA A 184 -7.14 -9.82 15.73
CA ALA A 184 -6.06 -8.89 15.45
C ALA A 184 -4.73 -9.60 15.23
N LEU A 185 -3.88 -9.04 14.36
CA LEU A 185 -2.47 -9.42 14.33
C LEU A 185 -1.76 -8.91 15.59
N PRO A 186 -0.77 -9.67 16.12
CA PRO A 186 0.15 -9.16 17.13
C PRO A 186 0.82 -7.86 16.66
N SER A 187 0.94 -6.88 17.56
CA SER A 187 1.48 -5.55 17.23
C SER A 187 2.89 -5.60 16.64
N ILE A 188 3.77 -6.48 17.15
CA ILE A 188 5.13 -6.63 16.63
C ILE A 188 5.13 -7.28 15.24
N VAL A 189 4.34 -8.34 15.02
CA VAL A 189 4.17 -8.94 13.68
C VAL A 189 3.72 -7.89 12.67
N LYS A 190 2.69 -7.09 13.02
CA LYS A 190 2.20 -6.02 12.16
C LYS A 190 3.31 -5.01 11.84
N ALA A 191 4.06 -4.56 12.83
CA ALA A 191 5.10 -3.57 12.62
C ALA A 191 6.29 -4.09 11.80
N GLN A 192 6.73 -5.34 12.03
CA GLN A 192 7.74 -5.99 11.19
C GLN A 192 7.25 -6.16 9.76
N PHE A 193 5.99 -6.55 9.57
CA PHE A 193 5.36 -6.66 8.25
C PHE A 193 5.28 -5.31 7.54
N ASP A 194 4.86 -4.26 8.24
CA ASP A 194 4.79 -2.89 7.69
C ASP A 194 6.18 -2.38 7.28
N ALA A 195 7.20 -2.64 8.09
CA ALA A 195 8.58 -2.25 7.81
C ALA A 195 9.16 -3.01 6.61
N MET A 196 9.03 -4.33 6.56
CA MET A 196 9.52 -5.12 5.42
C MET A 196 8.73 -4.81 4.14
N SER A 197 7.42 -4.57 4.22
CA SER A 197 6.60 -4.15 3.08
C SER A 197 7.09 -2.81 2.52
N SER A 198 7.49 -1.87 3.38
CA SER A 198 8.12 -0.61 2.96
C SER A 198 9.43 -0.81 2.20
N LEU A 199 10.26 -1.77 2.63
CA LEU A 199 11.51 -2.13 1.94
C LEU A 199 11.23 -2.74 0.56
N VAL A 200 10.25 -3.65 0.47
CA VAL A 200 9.83 -4.25 -0.81
C VAL A 200 9.28 -3.17 -1.76
N MET A 201 8.43 -2.28 -1.27
CA MET A 201 7.90 -1.16 -2.06
C MET A 201 9.01 -0.24 -2.57
N THR A 202 10.02 0.05 -1.73
CA THR A 202 11.19 0.85 -2.12
C THR A 202 11.99 0.19 -3.23
N ALA A 203 12.23 -1.13 -3.13
CA ALA A 203 12.91 -1.88 -4.17
C ALA A 203 12.14 -1.88 -5.50
N LEU A 204 10.82 -2.06 -5.46
CA LEU A 204 9.95 -1.98 -6.64
C LEU A 204 9.95 -0.57 -7.25
N GLN A 205 9.90 0.47 -6.43
CA GLN A 205 9.96 1.85 -6.90
C GLN A 205 11.28 2.14 -7.63
N ARG A 206 12.43 1.71 -7.09
CA ARG A 206 13.73 1.90 -7.76
C ARG A 206 13.77 1.18 -9.11
N GLY A 207 13.28 -0.05 -9.17
CA GLY A 207 13.17 -0.79 -10.44
C GLY A 207 12.22 -0.13 -11.44
N MET A 208 11.18 0.57 -10.97
CA MET A 208 10.33 1.40 -11.83
C MET A 208 11.08 2.64 -12.34
N GLU A 209 11.80 3.36 -11.48
CA GLU A 209 12.57 4.55 -11.86
C GLU A 209 13.62 4.26 -12.92
N GLU A 210 14.33 3.13 -12.80
CA GLU A 210 15.28 2.64 -13.83
C GLU A 210 14.58 2.40 -15.19
N ASN A 211 13.33 1.93 -15.16
CA ASN A 211 12.55 1.68 -16.37
C ASN A 211 11.87 2.94 -16.93
N LEU A 212 11.60 3.96 -16.11
CA LEU A 212 10.99 5.23 -16.55
C LEU A 212 11.87 5.96 -17.56
N ASP A 213 13.18 6.01 -17.34
CA ASP A 213 14.12 6.63 -18.28
C ASP A 213 14.18 5.87 -19.63
N VAL A 214 13.97 4.55 -19.60
CA VAL A 214 13.86 3.72 -20.80
C VAL A 214 12.56 4.01 -21.56
N LEU A 215 11.46 4.31 -20.86
CA LEU A 215 10.14 4.52 -21.44
C LEU A 215 9.96 5.89 -22.10
N GLU A 216 10.68 6.91 -21.63
CA GLU A 216 10.79 8.20 -22.35
C GLU A 216 11.29 7.98 -23.80
N GLY A 217 12.02 6.89 -24.07
CA GLY A 217 12.47 6.50 -25.41
C GLY A 217 11.51 5.60 -26.22
N ILE A 218 10.55 4.91 -25.59
CA ILE A 218 9.79 3.81 -26.25
C ILE A 218 8.48 4.28 -26.93
N SER A 219 8.08 5.55 -26.77
CA SER A 219 6.94 6.14 -27.52
C SER A 219 5.58 5.42 -27.32
N ASP A 220 5.36 4.69 -26.21
CA ASP A 220 4.04 4.10 -25.90
C ASP A 220 3.33 4.91 -24.82
N TRP A 221 2.66 5.96 -25.28
CA TRP A 221 1.95 6.92 -24.44
C TRP A 221 0.84 6.27 -23.59
N GLN A 222 0.28 5.15 -24.03
CA GLN A 222 -0.85 4.50 -23.37
C GLN A 222 -0.42 3.85 -22.06
N VAL A 223 0.72 3.16 -22.10
CA VAL A 223 1.34 2.53 -20.93
C VAL A 223 1.71 3.59 -19.89
N PHE A 224 2.29 4.71 -20.34
CA PHE A 224 2.60 5.85 -19.46
C PHE A 224 1.32 6.44 -18.86
N PHE A 225 0.33 6.78 -19.69
CA PHE A 225 -0.90 7.40 -19.23
C PHE A 225 -1.64 6.53 -18.20
N VAL A 226 -1.71 5.21 -18.42
CA VAL A 226 -2.33 4.30 -17.46
C VAL A 226 -1.55 4.24 -16.14
N ALA A 227 -0.22 4.31 -16.17
CA ALA A 227 0.59 4.39 -14.95
C ALA A 227 0.32 5.70 -14.17
N VAL A 228 0.24 6.85 -14.87
CA VAL A 228 -0.17 8.14 -14.28
C VAL A 228 -1.54 8.02 -13.65
N ALA A 229 -2.49 7.39 -14.36
CA ALA A 229 -3.83 7.19 -13.86
C ALA A 229 -3.83 6.33 -12.58
N VAL A 230 -3.18 5.18 -12.58
CA VAL A 230 -3.09 4.34 -11.39
C VAL A 230 -2.44 5.07 -10.22
N MET A 231 -1.35 5.82 -10.45
CA MET A 231 -0.68 6.60 -9.40
C MET A 231 -1.57 7.70 -8.82
N GLY A 232 -2.31 8.42 -9.66
CA GLY A 232 -3.23 9.45 -9.18
C GLY A 232 -4.30 8.86 -8.26
N HIS A 233 -4.84 7.67 -8.59
CA HIS A 233 -5.80 6.99 -7.71
C HIS A 233 -5.18 6.63 -6.37
N ILE A 234 -3.97 6.08 -6.38
CA ILE A 234 -3.23 5.71 -5.18
C ILE A 234 -3.01 6.92 -4.26
N VAL A 235 -2.56 8.05 -4.81
CA VAL A 235 -2.33 9.30 -4.06
C VAL A 235 -3.63 9.77 -3.39
N SER A 236 -4.75 9.72 -4.11
CA SER A 236 -6.04 10.10 -3.54
C SER A 236 -6.48 9.19 -2.39
N GLN A 237 -6.38 7.87 -2.57
CA GLN A 237 -6.70 6.91 -1.53
C GLN A 237 -5.85 7.15 -0.28
N MET A 238 -4.54 7.39 -0.45
CA MET A 238 -3.66 7.75 0.66
C MET A 238 -4.14 9.02 1.37
N ARG A 239 -4.41 10.11 0.64
CA ARG A 239 -4.88 11.37 1.24
C ARG A 239 -6.16 11.16 2.03
N ALA A 240 -7.13 10.46 1.45
CA ALA A 240 -8.40 10.16 2.09
C ALA A 240 -8.20 9.32 3.36
N ASP A 241 -7.36 8.30 3.31
CA ASP A 241 -7.01 7.45 4.45
C ASP A 241 -6.35 8.25 5.58
N ARG A 242 -5.32 9.05 5.27
CA ARG A 242 -4.59 9.84 6.28
C ARG A 242 -5.43 10.96 6.87
N ALA A 243 -6.32 11.57 6.09
CA ALA A 243 -7.28 12.56 6.59
C ALA A 243 -8.36 11.92 7.47
N ARG A 244 -8.82 10.71 7.13
CA ARG A 244 -9.73 9.94 8.00
C ARG A 244 -9.06 9.61 9.32
N HIS A 245 -7.82 9.12 9.31
CA HIS A 245 -7.07 8.80 10.53
C HIS A 245 -6.81 10.04 11.41
N ALA A 246 -6.52 11.21 10.81
CA ALA A 246 -6.29 12.44 11.58
C ALA A 246 -7.56 12.87 12.32
N ARG A 247 -8.70 12.86 11.63
CA ARG A 247 -10.03 13.14 12.21
C ARG A 247 -10.39 12.16 13.33
N GLN A 248 -10.19 10.86 13.11
CA GLN A 248 -10.50 9.83 14.11
C GLN A 248 -9.65 9.95 15.39
N ARG A 249 -8.44 10.49 15.28
CA ARG A 249 -7.52 10.67 16.41
C ARG A 249 -7.54 12.06 17.03
N GLY A 250 -8.41 12.96 16.53
CA GLY A 250 -8.47 14.34 17.01
C GLY A 250 -7.17 15.12 16.78
N ILE A 251 -6.39 14.76 15.77
CA ILE A 251 -5.16 15.48 15.42
C ILE A 251 -5.56 16.76 14.66
N GLU A 252 -5.01 17.91 15.05
CA GLU A 252 -5.30 19.22 14.41
C GLU A 252 -4.78 19.31 12.96
N ALA A 253 -3.69 18.59 12.65
CA ALA A 253 -3.16 18.53 11.30
C ALA A 253 -4.11 17.81 10.33
N MET A 254 -4.07 18.19 9.05
CA MET A 254 -4.91 17.59 8.00
C MET A 254 -4.67 16.08 7.83
N PHE A 255 -3.45 15.61 8.07
CA PHE A 255 -3.03 14.22 7.87
C PHE A 255 -2.24 13.71 9.09
N THR A 256 -2.32 12.41 9.39
CA THR A 256 -1.50 11.79 10.45
C THR A 256 -0.02 11.66 10.10
N GLU A 257 0.30 11.68 8.80
CA GLU A 257 1.65 11.53 8.25
C GLU A 257 1.86 12.55 7.12
N PRO A 258 1.91 13.86 7.44
CA PRO A 258 1.93 14.91 6.42
C PRO A 258 3.14 14.80 5.48
N ASP A 259 4.32 14.47 6.00
CA ASP A 259 5.54 14.33 5.18
C ASP A 259 5.44 13.19 4.15
N SER A 260 4.82 12.07 4.54
CA SER A 260 4.56 10.92 3.65
C SER A 260 3.59 11.29 2.53
N VAL A 261 2.56 12.07 2.87
CA VAL A 261 1.60 12.60 1.89
C VAL A 261 2.32 13.54 0.91
N GLU A 262 3.07 14.51 1.42
CA GLU A 262 3.81 15.48 0.61
C GLU A 262 4.82 14.80 -0.32
N MET A 263 5.58 13.80 0.17
CA MET A 263 6.55 13.07 -0.63
C MET A 263 5.88 12.29 -1.77
N THR A 264 4.76 11.63 -1.49
CA THR A 264 4.00 10.88 -2.50
C THR A 264 3.39 11.83 -3.55
N GLU A 265 2.85 12.98 -3.12
CA GLU A 265 2.33 14.02 -4.03
C GLU A 265 3.44 14.61 -4.92
N LYS A 266 4.63 14.85 -4.38
CA LYS A 266 5.80 15.29 -5.16
C LYS A 266 6.20 14.25 -6.21
N GLY A 267 6.22 12.97 -5.84
CA GLY A 267 6.50 11.87 -6.78
C GLY A 267 5.49 11.82 -7.93
N MET A 268 4.20 11.90 -7.62
CA MET A 268 3.14 11.97 -8.64
C MET A 268 3.27 13.21 -9.53
N THR A 269 3.60 14.36 -8.94
CA THR A 269 3.82 15.60 -9.71
C THR A 269 4.97 15.47 -10.70
N GLU A 270 6.06 14.78 -10.33
CA GLU A 270 7.17 14.53 -11.25
C GLU A 270 6.79 13.57 -12.38
N ILE A 271 6.09 12.47 -12.07
CA ILE A 271 5.59 11.52 -13.09
C ILE A 271 4.65 12.24 -14.07
N LEU A 272 3.75 13.09 -13.55
CA LEU A 272 2.84 13.86 -14.37
C LEU A 272 3.56 14.88 -15.26
N ARG A 273 4.57 15.58 -14.71
CA ARG A 273 5.41 16.51 -15.48
C ARG A 273 6.13 15.78 -16.62
N ARG A 274 6.66 14.59 -16.37
CA ARG A 274 7.27 13.73 -17.40
C ARG A 274 6.25 13.35 -18.47
N PHE A 275 5.05 12.95 -18.07
CA PHE A 275 3.97 12.64 -19.01
C PHE A 275 3.59 13.85 -19.88
N HIS A 276 3.48 15.06 -19.32
CA HIS A 276 3.19 16.26 -20.13
C HIS A 276 4.30 16.58 -21.13
N ARG A 277 5.57 16.49 -20.73
CA ARG A 277 6.70 16.63 -21.68
C ARG A 277 6.63 15.59 -22.79
N PHE A 278 6.23 14.37 -22.46
CA PHE A 278 6.00 13.31 -23.42
C PHE A 278 4.81 13.65 -24.35
N GLN A 279 3.72 14.24 -23.85
CA GLN A 279 2.60 14.65 -24.71
C GLN A 279 3.00 15.74 -25.71
N GLU A 280 3.83 16.70 -25.32
CA GLU A 280 4.32 17.77 -26.20
C GLU A 280 5.10 17.24 -27.41
N SER A 281 5.68 16.03 -27.33
CA SER A 281 6.44 15.41 -28.41
C SER A 281 5.60 14.58 -29.39
N PHE A 282 4.28 14.44 -29.19
CA PHE A 282 3.40 13.67 -30.06
C PHE A 282 2.05 14.34 -30.34
N ASP A 283 1.45 14.01 -31.48
CA ASP A 283 0.06 14.38 -31.80
C ASP A 283 -0.91 13.44 -31.08
N VAL A 284 -1.35 13.84 -29.89
CA VAL A 284 -2.27 13.05 -29.05
C VAL A 284 -3.59 12.77 -29.76
N ALA A 285 -4.10 13.67 -30.59
CA ALA A 285 -5.35 13.47 -31.32
C ALA A 285 -5.22 12.31 -32.31
N ARG A 286 -4.11 12.28 -33.06
CA ARG A 286 -3.78 11.17 -33.96
C ARG A 286 -3.53 9.85 -33.21
N LEU A 287 -2.96 9.93 -32.02
CA LEU A 287 -2.68 8.76 -31.18
C LEU A 287 -3.96 8.14 -30.59
N LEU A 288 -4.96 8.95 -30.26
CA LEU A 288 -6.27 8.48 -29.78
C LEU A 288 -6.99 7.63 -30.83
N GLU A 289 -6.85 7.94 -32.12
CA GLU A 289 -7.46 7.17 -33.22
C GLU A 289 -6.93 5.73 -33.31
N SER A 290 -5.66 5.51 -32.93
CA SER A 290 -5.02 4.18 -32.92
C SER A 290 -4.95 3.54 -31.53
N SER A 291 -5.55 4.16 -30.52
CA SER A 291 -5.41 3.74 -29.12
C SER A 291 -6.33 2.59 -28.74
N HIS A 292 -5.95 1.88 -27.69
CA HIS A 292 -6.83 0.96 -26.99
C HIS A 292 -8.10 1.72 -26.58
N PRO A 293 -9.30 1.25 -26.96
CA PRO A 293 -10.53 2.03 -26.78
C PRO A 293 -10.79 2.47 -25.33
N GLY A 294 -10.42 1.65 -24.35
CA GLY A 294 -10.55 2.02 -22.93
C GLY A 294 -9.55 3.08 -22.48
N VAL A 295 -8.33 3.08 -23.06
CA VAL A 295 -7.33 4.12 -22.76
C VAL A 295 -7.78 5.46 -23.32
N GLY A 296 -8.28 5.49 -24.56
CA GLY A 296 -8.81 6.73 -25.16
C GLY A 296 -9.99 7.31 -24.39
N LYS A 297 -10.93 6.46 -23.94
CA LYS A 297 -12.06 6.88 -23.09
C LYS A 297 -11.60 7.45 -21.76
N LEU A 298 -10.69 6.75 -21.07
CA LEU A 298 -10.13 7.20 -19.80
C LEU A 298 -9.39 8.54 -19.96
N TYR A 299 -8.64 8.69 -21.06
CA TYR A 299 -7.94 9.93 -21.38
C TYR A 299 -8.88 11.11 -21.62
N VAL A 300 -9.93 10.92 -22.42
CA VAL A 300 -10.93 11.98 -22.65
C VAL A 300 -11.66 12.33 -21.35
N ALA A 301 -12.07 11.32 -20.57
CA ALA A 301 -12.73 11.54 -19.28
C ALA A 301 -11.85 12.34 -18.30
N VAL A 302 -10.53 12.17 -18.39
CA VAL A 302 -9.54 12.95 -17.63
C VAL A 302 -9.40 14.38 -18.17
N GLN A 303 -9.40 14.58 -19.48
CA GLN A 303 -9.21 15.89 -20.13
C GLN A 303 -10.44 16.80 -20.05
N GLU A 304 -11.65 16.24 -20.05
CA GLU A 304 -12.91 16.99 -19.92
C GLU A 304 -13.14 17.56 -18.51
N MET A 305 -12.17 17.39 -17.61
CA MET A 305 -12.17 17.94 -16.26
C MET A 305 -11.42 19.27 -16.29
N ASP A 306 -12.16 20.36 -16.43
CA ASP A 306 -11.71 21.72 -16.77
C ASP A 306 -10.71 22.39 -15.80
N ASP A 307 -10.30 21.76 -14.69
CA ASP A 307 -9.36 22.35 -13.72
C ASP A 307 -8.20 21.41 -13.35
N ALA A 308 -6.97 21.89 -13.57
CA ALA A 308 -5.74 21.19 -13.14
C ALA A 308 -5.67 20.95 -11.61
N GLU A 309 -6.40 21.73 -10.80
CA GLU A 309 -6.61 21.46 -9.37
C GLU A 309 -7.56 20.27 -9.12
N GLU A 310 -8.57 20.09 -9.97
CA GLU A 310 -9.48 18.92 -9.94
C GLU A 310 -8.79 17.64 -10.43
N PHE A 311 -7.83 17.76 -11.35
CA PHE A 311 -7.04 16.63 -11.85
C PHE A 311 -6.06 16.08 -10.78
N SER A 312 -5.44 16.96 -9.99
CA SER A 312 -4.50 16.56 -8.92
C SER A 312 -5.20 16.03 -7.67
N THR A 313 -6.47 16.42 -7.43
CA THR A 313 -7.16 16.07 -6.18
C THR A 313 -8.60 15.59 -6.36
N GLY A 314 -9.41 16.21 -7.22
CA GLY A 314 -10.87 16.04 -7.26
C GLY A 314 -11.40 14.78 -7.96
N TRP A 315 -10.81 14.33 -9.07
CA TRP A 315 -11.33 13.12 -9.76
C TRP A 315 -10.99 11.83 -9.02
N TRP A 316 -9.74 11.71 -8.60
CA TRP A 316 -9.27 10.56 -7.85
C TRP A 316 -10.01 10.43 -6.52
N LEU A 317 -10.37 11.55 -5.88
CA LEU A 317 -11.20 11.56 -4.66
C LEU A 317 -12.62 11.11 -4.97
N ARG A 318 -13.23 11.55 -6.08
CA ARG A 318 -14.57 11.12 -6.51
C ARG A 318 -14.63 9.63 -6.81
N GLN A 319 -13.66 9.08 -7.54
CA GLN A 319 -13.56 7.63 -7.79
C GLN A 319 -13.29 6.84 -6.49
N ALA A 320 -12.48 7.36 -5.58
CA ALA A 320 -12.23 6.74 -4.27
C ALA A 320 -13.49 6.73 -3.37
N THR A 321 -14.40 7.70 -3.53
CA THR A 321 -15.68 7.74 -2.80
C THR A 321 -16.79 6.93 -3.47
N GLU A 322 -16.73 6.71 -4.78
CA GLU A 322 -17.76 5.99 -5.54
C GLU A 322 -17.48 4.49 -5.72
N THR A 323 -16.23 4.03 -5.46
CA THR A 323 -15.88 2.62 -5.62
C THR A 323 -15.51 1.95 -4.29
N ASP A 324 -16.35 0.98 -3.95
CA ASP A 324 -16.31 0.01 -2.85
C ASP A 324 -14.93 -0.29 -2.22
N TRP A 325 -14.35 0.66 -1.48
CA TRP A 325 -13.93 0.30 -0.12
C TRP A 325 -15.18 0.24 0.74
N GLN A 326 -15.98 -0.80 0.52
CA GLN A 326 -16.89 -1.28 1.54
C GLN A 326 -15.97 -2.03 2.52
N PRO A 327 -15.78 -1.58 3.77
CA PRO A 327 -15.55 -2.57 4.80
C PRO A 327 -16.74 -3.52 4.63
N ARG A 328 -16.51 -4.80 4.32
CA ARG A 328 -17.59 -5.79 4.13
C ARG A 328 -18.68 -5.45 5.14
N PRO A 329 -19.96 -5.28 4.73
CA PRO A 329 -21.02 -5.02 5.68
C PRO A 329 -20.81 -6.02 6.80
N THR A 330 -20.63 -5.50 8.02
CA THR A 330 -20.68 -6.29 9.24
C THR A 330 -21.78 -7.30 9.01
N TYR A 331 -21.43 -8.59 8.96
CA TYR A 331 -22.40 -9.66 8.79
C TYR A 331 -23.50 -9.34 9.80
N GLN A 332 -24.63 -8.83 9.32
CA GLN A 332 -25.82 -8.77 10.14
C GLN A 332 -26.09 -10.24 10.39
N ALA A 333 -25.83 -10.67 11.62
CA ALA A 333 -26.18 -11.98 12.07
C ALA A 333 -27.70 -12.07 11.87
N THR A 334 -28.12 -12.78 10.82
CA THR A 334 -29.47 -13.32 10.78
C THR A 334 -29.53 -14.27 11.96
N LEU A 335 -30.38 -13.92 12.93
CA LEU A 335 -30.73 -14.71 14.11
C LEU A 335 -31.11 -16.14 13.76
#